data_AF-A0A6J2K050-F1
#
_entry.id   AF-A0A6J2K050-F1
#
_cell.length_a   1.000
_cell.length_b   1.000
_cell.length_c   1.000
_cell.angle_alpha   90.00
_cell.angle_beta   90.00
_cell.angle_gamma   90.00
#
_symmetry.space_group_name_H-M   'P 1'
#
loop_
_entity.id
_entity.type
_entity.pdbx_description
1 polymer ?
#
loop_
_entity_poly.entity_id
_entity_poly.type
_entity_poly.pdbx_seq_one_letter_code
_entity_poly.pdbx_strand_id
1 'polypeptide(L)'
;MEETVLREFFDFFQDFVNLCQAENWPNNTTTDIELRNAFKIAQHIEKCLEKLQKRNLLNEFLSTLYNYDDKSCYFLKNCFADSTKAVLKKIIVSDCSINQIDISLNIYIEIFDEDKLVECLSDIMLETASKRTLLDNLPAHIPNCFLLELKSQIFLYNLSTTKDSKMFLEQLLINCNNSLMEILVVSLLSDNHKHDKEIVWINEAFINVMLLKNQSCKSFWKSLFNVDEKYFIQLCISYTDLFKCMVETLIDIAKLLKNNMSLEYFYLDLPRSELSDIIKRIMNNDILKEQFLSIINENNLDVGYWDSIGC
;
A
#
# COMPACT_ATOMS: atom_id res chain seq x y z
N MET A 1 -10.97 -34.88 -43.72
CA MET A 1 -10.25 -35.52 -42.60
C MET A 1 -9.39 -34.48 -41.90
N GLU A 2 -8.44 -33.82 -42.58
CA GLU A 2 -7.65 -32.72 -41.98
C GLU A 2 -8.50 -31.52 -41.51
N GLU A 3 -9.48 -31.09 -42.31
CA GLU A 3 -10.40 -30.00 -41.94
C GLU A 3 -11.31 -30.36 -40.75
N THR A 4 -11.64 -31.65 -40.60
CA THR A 4 -12.46 -32.18 -39.51
C THR A 4 -11.69 -32.17 -38.19
N VAL A 5 -10.42 -32.61 -38.22
CA VAL A 5 -9.52 -32.61 -37.06
C VAL A 5 -9.19 -31.18 -36.60
N LEU A 6 -9.02 -30.25 -37.55
CA LEU A 6 -8.85 -28.83 -37.23
C LEU A 6 -10.08 -28.25 -36.53
N ARG A 7 -11.28 -28.60 -37.00
CA ARG A 7 -12.53 -28.13 -36.38
C ARG A 7 -12.71 -28.66 -34.96
N GLU A 8 -12.50 -29.95 -34.75
CA GLU A 8 -12.53 -30.57 -33.41
C GLU A 8 -11.50 -29.93 -32.46
N PHE A 9 -10.34 -29.54 -32.98
CA PHE A 9 -9.33 -28.82 -32.20
C PHE A 9 -9.80 -27.43 -31.77
N PHE A 10 -10.40 -26.65 -32.67
CA PHE A 10 -10.95 -25.33 -32.32
C PHE A 10 -12.17 -25.44 -31.39
N ASP A 11 -13.06 -26.40 -31.63
CA ASP A 11 -14.23 -26.67 -30.79
C ASP A 11 -13.81 -26.96 -29.35
N PHE A 12 -12.71 -27.70 -29.14
CA PHE A 12 -12.16 -27.96 -27.81
C PHE A 12 -11.73 -26.68 -27.06
N PHE A 13 -11.08 -25.73 -27.75
CA PHE A 13 -10.71 -24.45 -27.14
C PHE A 13 -11.95 -23.60 -26.84
N GLN A 14 -12.95 -23.65 -27.72
CA GLN A 14 -14.21 -22.94 -27.50
C GLN A 14 -14.99 -23.53 -26.31
N ASP A 15 -14.99 -24.85 -26.14
CA ASP A 15 -15.62 -25.51 -25.00
C ASP A 15 -14.99 -25.08 -23.67
N PHE A 16 -13.67 -24.94 -23.63
CA PHE A 16 -12.97 -24.39 -22.47
C PHE A 16 -13.35 -22.93 -22.19
N VAL A 17 -13.43 -22.09 -23.23
CA VAL A 17 -13.87 -20.69 -23.09
C VAL A 17 -15.30 -20.62 -22.57
N ASN A 18 -16.19 -21.43 -23.13
CA ASN A 18 -17.59 -21.51 -22.73
C ASN A 18 -17.71 -21.95 -21.26
N LEU A 19 -16.91 -22.92 -20.83
CA LEU A 19 -16.81 -23.32 -19.42
C LEU A 19 -16.38 -22.15 -18.53
N CYS A 20 -15.35 -21.41 -18.92
CA CYS A 20 -14.86 -20.23 -18.19
C CYS A 20 -15.87 -19.08 -18.17
N GLN A 21 -16.78 -18.99 -19.16
CA GLN A 21 -17.82 -17.96 -19.24
C GLN A 21 -19.17 -18.37 -18.65
N ALA A 22 -19.44 -19.66 -18.45
CA ALA A 22 -20.72 -20.15 -17.93
C ALA A 22 -21.11 -19.54 -16.58
N GLU A 23 -22.17 -18.74 -16.51
CA GLU A 23 -22.55 -17.99 -15.29
C GLU A 23 -22.93 -18.89 -14.12
N ASN A 24 -23.57 -20.03 -14.40
CA ASN A 24 -24.12 -20.94 -13.38
C ASN A 24 -23.22 -22.16 -13.11
N TRP A 25 -21.92 -22.05 -13.39
CA TRP A 25 -20.96 -23.12 -13.19
C TRP A 25 -19.72 -22.63 -12.42
N PRO A 26 -19.18 -23.40 -11.47
CA PRO A 26 -19.82 -24.56 -10.85
C PRO A 26 -21.00 -24.13 -9.96
N ASN A 27 -21.85 -25.09 -9.62
CA ASN A 27 -22.97 -24.93 -8.70
C ASN A 27 -23.02 -26.13 -7.74
N ASN A 28 -23.96 -26.11 -6.78
CA ASN A 28 -24.07 -27.18 -5.78
C ASN A 28 -24.41 -28.57 -6.34
N THR A 29 -24.87 -28.63 -7.60
CA THR A 29 -25.17 -29.88 -8.31
C THR A 29 -24.05 -30.34 -9.24
N THR A 30 -22.96 -29.57 -9.35
CA THR A 30 -21.80 -29.94 -10.16
C THR A 30 -21.12 -31.16 -9.53
N THR A 31 -20.81 -32.14 -10.36
CA THR A 31 -20.25 -33.41 -9.92
C THR A 31 -18.73 -33.37 -9.87
N ASP A 32 -18.14 -34.23 -9.05
CA ASP A 32 -16.69 -34.45 -8.96
C ASP A 32 -16.07 -34.79 -10.34
N ILE A 33 -16.83 -35.49 -11.19
CA ILE A 33 -16.40 -35.86 -12.55
C ILE A 33 -16.32 -34.61 -13.44
N GLU A 34 -17.30 -33.71 -13.36
CA GLU A 34 -17.30 -32.46 -14.12
C GLU A 34 -16.15 -31.54 -13.69
N LEU A 35 -15.91 -31.41 -12.37
CA LEU A 35 -14.78 -30.66 -11.82
C LEU A 35 -13.43 -31.24 -12.28
N ARG A 36 -13.28 -32.56 -12.22
CA ARG A 36 -12.09 -33.25 -12.71
C ARG A 36 -11.89 -33.06 -14.21
N ASN A 37 -12.96 -33.09 -14.99
CA ASN A 37 -12.89 -32.86 -16.43
C ASN A 37 -12.50 -31.41 -16.74
N ALA A 38 -13.02 -30.42 -16.01
CA ALA A 38 -12.63 -29.03 -16.15
C ALA A 38 -11.11 -28.83 -15.97
N PHE A 39 -10.53 -29.41 -14.91
CA PHE A 39 -9.09 -29.36 -14.67
C PHE A 39 -8.28 -30.11 -15.73
N LYS A 40 -8.77 -31.26 -16.22
CA LYS A 40 -8.13 -31.98 -17.32
C LYS A 40 -8.16 -31.20 -18.63
N ILE A 41 -9.26 -30.49 -18.91
CA ILE A 41 -9.37 -29.61 -20.07
C ILE A 41 -8.34 -28.49 -19.95
N ALA A 42 -8.27 -27.81 -18.80
CA ALA A 42 -7.29 -26.77 -18.54
C ALA A 42 -5.84 -27.27 -18.72
N GLN A 43 -5.51 -28.44 -18.17
CA GLN A 43 -4.19 -29.06 -18.34
C GLN A 43 -3.90 -29.38 -19.82
N HIS A 44 -4.91 -29.79 -20.59
CA HIS A 44 -4.74 -30.07 -22.00
C HIS A 44 -4.48 -28.79 -22.80
N ILE A 45 -5.20 -27.70 -22.49
CA ILE A 45 -4.97 -26.38 -23.06
C ILE A 45 -3.53 -25.93 -22.79
N GLU A 46 -3.05 -25.98 -21.55
CA GLU A 46 -1.66 -25.64 -21.19
C GLU A 46 -0.65 -26.42 -22.06
N LYS A 47 -0.82 -27.75 -22.16
CA LYS A 47 0.05 -28.61 -22.98
C LYS A 47 0.00 -28.27 -24.48
N CYS A 48 -1.17 -27.87 -24.99
CA CYS A 48 -1.32 -27.45 -26.37
C CYS A 48 -0.62 -26.11 -26.63
N LEU A 49 -0.79 -25.13 -25.74
CA LEU A 49 -0.14 -23.82 -25.84
C LEU A 49 1.39 -23.95 -25.73
N GLU A 50 1.90 -24.77 -24.81
CA GLU A 50 3.34 -25.07 -24.72
C GLU A 50 3.89 -25.67 -26.03
N LYS A 51 3.16 -26.59 -26.65
CA LYS A 51 3.58 -27.19 -27.94
C LYS A 51 3.56 -26.17 -29.07
N LEU A 52 2.57 -25.28 -29.11
CA LEU A 52 2.50 -24.20 -30.10
C LEU A 52 3.63 -23.18 -29.89
N GLN A 53 3.95 -22.87 -28.64
CA GLN A 53 5.06 -22.00 -28.28
C GLN A 53 6.40 -22.60 -28.70
N LYS A 54 6.65 -23.88 -28.43
CA LYS A 54 7.86 -24.60 -28.88
C LYS A 54 8.03 -24.63 -30.39
N ARG A 55 6.94 -24.44 -31.15
CA ARG A 55 6.95 -24.38 -32.62
C ARG A 55 6.93 -22.96 -33.18
N ASN A 56 6.95 -21.93 -32.32
CA ASN A 56 6.78 -20.53 -32.70
C ASN A 56 5.50 -20.26 -33.51
N LEU A 57 4.40 -20.95 -33.17
CA LEU A 57 3.09 -20.80 -33.83
C LEU A 57 2.02 -20.22 -32.89
N LEU A 58 2.37 -19.94 -31.63
CA LEU A 58 1.42 -19.50 -30.61
C LEU A 58 0.78 -18.17 -30.97
N ASN A 59 1.56 -17.20 -31.46
CA ASN A 59 1.06 -15.86 -31.75
C ASN A 59 0.10 -15.87 -32.95
N GLU A 60 0.45 -16.61 -34.01
CA GLU A 60 -0.41 -16.83 -35.17
C GLU A 60 -1.69 -17.53 -34.74
N PHE A 61 -1.60 -18.62 -33.98
CA PHE A 61 -2.77 -19.37 -33.49
C PHE A 61 -3.71 -18.48 -32.67
N LEU A 62 -3.19 -17.77 -31.67
CA LEU A 62 -3.99 -16.87 -30.84
C LEU A 62 -4.61 -15.76 -31.67
N SER A 63 -3.88 -15.18 -32.64
CA SER A 63 -4.43 -14.15 -33.53
C SER A 63 -5.60 -14.67 -34.39
N THR A 64 -5.51 -15.91 -34.87
CA THR A 64 -6.61 -16.56 -35.61
C THR A 64 -7.80 -16.84 -34.72
N LEU A 65 -7.56 -17.31 -33.49
CA LEU A 65 -8.61 -17.62 -32.52
C LEU A 65 -9.33 -16.35 -32.06
N TYR A 66 -8.61 -15.25 -31.84
CA TYR A 66 -9.18 -13.94 -31.46
C TYR A 66 -9.95 -13.26 -32.60
N ASN A 67 -9.60 -13.52 -33.86
CA ASN A 67 -10.37 -13.00 -35.00
C ASN A 67 -11.66 -13.79 -35.25
N TYR A 68 -11.83 -14.96 -34.62
CA TYR A 68 -13.00 -15.81 -34.75
C TYR A 68 -14.07 -15.52 -33.68
N ASP A 69 -13.69 -14.95 -32.54
CA ASP A 69 -14.60 -14.71 -31.40
C ASP A 69 -14.72 -13.19 -31.12
N ASP A 70 -15.91 -12.64 -31.32
CA ASP A 70 -16.25 -11.20 -31.22
C ASP A 70 -16.22 -10.68 -29.76
N LYS A 71 -15.93 -11.56 -28.79
CA LYS A 71 -15.84 -11.24 -27.37
C LYS A 71 -14.43 -10.85 -26.94
N SER A 72 -14.36 -9.92 -25.98
CA SER A 72 -13.16 -9.21 -25.53
C SER A 72 -11.87 -10.05 -25.51
N CYS A 73 -10.97 -9.78 -26.46
CA CYS A 73 -9.63 -10.34 -26.60
C CYS A 73 -8.82 -10.38 -25.28
N TYR A 74 -9.12 -9.46 -24.35
CA TYR A 74 -8.50 -9.40 -23.02
C TYR A 74 -8.85 -10.60 -22.11
N PHE A 75 -10.10 -11.05 -22.09
CA PHE A 75 -10.52 -12.21 -21.27
C PHE A 75 -9.83 -13.49 -21.78
N LEU A 76 -9.88 -13.73 -23.08
CA LEU A 76 -9.27 -14.90 -23.71
C LEU A 76 -7.76 -14.95 -23.45
N LYS A 77 -7.08 -13.79 -23.55
CA LYS A 77 -5.66 -13.69 -23.25
C LYS A 77 -5.33 -14.10 -21.82
N ASN A 78 -6.14 -13.68 -20.85
CA ASN A 78 -5.93 -14.07 -19.45
C ASN A 78 -6.28 -15.54 -19.19
N CYS A 79 -7.36 -16.05 -19.79
CA CYS A 79 -7.77 -17.46 -19.65
C CYS A 79 -6.76 -18.45 -20.26
N PHE A 80 -6.09 -18.08 -21.36
CA PHE A 80 -5.07 -18.94 -21.97
C PHE A 80 -3.68 -18.75 -21.37
N ALA A 81 -3.39 -17.59 -20.76
CA ALA A 81 -2.11 -17.38 -20.07
C ALA A 81 -1.94 -18.33 -18.88
N ASP A 82 -3.02 -18.56 -18.13
CA ASP A 82 -3.03 -19.53 -17.03
C ASP A 82 -4.40 -20.22 -16.93
N SER A 83 -4.56 -21.28 -17.71
CA SER A 83 -5.83 -22.00 -17.86
C SER A 83 -6.26 -22.74 -16.60
N THR A 84 -5.31 -23.20 -15.79
CA THR A 84 -5.63 -23.88 -14.52
C THR A 84 -6.08 -22.90 -13.46
N LYS A 85 -5.41 -21.76 -13.33
CA LYS A 85 -5.85 -20.65 -12.48
C LYS A 85 -7.22 -20.12 -12.89
N ALA A 86 -7.54 -20.05 -14.18
CA ALA A 86 -8.84 -19.60 -14.67
C ALA A 86 -10.00 -20.48 -14.14
N VAL A 87 -9.84 -21.81 -14.18
CA VAL A 87 -10.83 -22.75 -13.64
C VAL A 87 -10.89 -22.66 -12.11
N LEU A 88 -9.74 -22.65 -11.44
CA LEU A 88 -9.67 -22.59 -9.98
C LEU A 88 -10.31 -21.30 -9.44
N LYS A 89 -9.99 -20.16 -10.04
CA LYS A 89 -10.59 -18.86 -9.70
C LYS A 89 -12.10 -18.89 -9.85
N LYS A 90 -12.60 -19.50 -10.92
CA LYS A 90 -14.03 -19.63 -11.16
C LYS A 90 -14.73 -20.45 -10.07
N ILE A 91 -14.12 -21.55 -9.65
CA ILE A 91 -14.64 -22.37 -8.55
C ILE A 91 -14.68 -21.58 -7.24
N ILE A 92 -13.58 -20.90 -6.89
CA ILE A 92 -13.47 -20.14 -5.62
C ILE A 92 -14.45 -18.97 -5.55
N VAL A 93 -14.66 -18.28 -6.67
CA VAL A 93 -15.52 -17.08 -6.74
C VAL A 93 -17.01 -17.44 -6.94
N SER A 94 -17.33 -18.69 -7.27
CA SER A 94 -18.71 -19.13 -7.46
C SER A 94 -19.50 -19.20 -6.14
N ASP A 95 -20.83 -19.12 -6.24
CA ASP A 95 -21.75 -19.26 -5.09
C ASP A 95 -21.94 -20.74 -4.64
N CYS A 96 -21.00 -21.62 -4.95
CA CYS A 96 -21.09 -23.03 -4.55
C CYS A 96 -20.72 -23.22 -3.06
N SER A 97 -21.18 -24.33 -2.49
CA SER A 97 -20.95 -24.67 -1.09
C SER A 97 -19.45 -24.90 -0.80
N ILE A 98 -19.02 -24.63 0.43
CA ILE A 98 -17.63 -24.87 0.88
C ILE A 98 -17.17 -26.32 0.58
N ASN A 99 -18.05 -27.30 0.78
CA ASN A 99 -17.75 -28.71 0.47
C ASN A 99 -17.39 -28.94 -1.01
N GLN A 100 -18.01 -28.20 -1.94
CA GLN A 100 -17.69 -28.30 -3.38
C GLN A 100 -16.34 -27.67 -3.71
N ILE A 101 -15.98 -26.59 -3.01
CA ILE A 101 -14.64 -25.98 -3.09
C ILE A 101 -13.60 -26.98 -2.55
N ASP A 102 -13.86 -27.61 -1.41
CA ASP A 102 -12.95 -28.60 -0.81
C ASP A 102 -12.72 -29.81 -1.73
N ILE A 103 -13.79 -30.36 -2.32
CA ILE A 103 -13.70 -31.43 -3.33
C ILE A 103 -12.85 -30.97 -4.52
N SER A 104 -13.07 -29.74 -4.99
CA SER A 104 -12.31 -29.18 -6.11
C SER A 104 -10.82 -29.03 -5.81
N LEU A 105 -10.46 -28.58 -4.60
CA LEU A 105 -9.07 -28.44 -4.16
C LEU A 105 -8.39 -29.81 -4.04
N ASN A 106 -9.09 -30.82 -3.52
CA ASN A 106 -8.58 -32.19 -3.48
C ASN A 106 -8.33 -32.73 -4.89
N ILE A 107 -9.29 -32.54 -5.81
CA ILE A 107 -9.13 -32.93 -7.22
C ILE A 107 -7.97 -32.17 -7.88
N TYR A 108 -7.77 -30.89 -7.54
CA TYR A 108 -6.66 -30.09 -8.05
C TYR A 108 -5.32 -30.72 -7.66
N ILE A 109 -5.10 -31.02 -6.38
CA ILE A 109 -3.87 -31.62 -5.84
C ILE A 109 -3.64 -33.04 -6.39
N GLU A 110 -4.70 -33.75 -6.80
CA GLU A 110 -4.54 -35.03 -7.49
C GLU A 110 -4.04 -34.90 -8.93
N ILE A 111 -4.29 -33.77 -9.60
CA ILE A 111 -3.96 -33.55 -11.02
C ILE A 111 -2.66 -32.72 -11.16
N PHE A 112 -2.41 -31.82 -10.22
CA PHE A 112 -1.29 -30.88 -10.17
C PHE A 112 -0.57 -30.98 -8.83
N ASP A 113 0.63 -30.46 -8.73
CA ASP A 113 1.36 -30.42 -7.45
C ASP A 113 0.82 -29.32 -6.51
N GLU A 114 1.15 -29.48 -5.23
CA GLU A 114 0.76 -28.55 -4.16
C GLU A 114 1.40 -27.17 -4.34
N ASP A 115 2.63 -27.11 -4.86
CA ASP A 115 3.35 -25.86 -5.11
C ASP A 115 2.59 -24.98 -6.10
N LYS A 116 2.08 -25.57 -7.21
CA LYS A 116 1.26 -24.87 -8.20
C LYS A 116 -0.06 -24.39 -7.62
N LEU A 117 -0.68 -25.16 -6.70
CA LEU A 117 -1.89 -24.72 -6.01
C LEU A 117 -1.62 -23.46 -5.17
N VAL A 118 -0.52 -23.45 -4.41
CA VAL A 118 -0.13 -22.31 -3.57
C VAL A 118 0.12 -21.08 -4.42
N GLU A 119 0.80 -21.21 -5.56
CA GLU A 119 1.03 -20.12 -6.50
C GLU A 119 -0.29 -19.56 -7.03
N CYS A 120 -1.18 -20.41 -7.57
CA CYS A 120 -2.47 -19.98 -8.09
C CYS A 120 -3.35 -19.32 -7.01
N LEU A 121 -3.41 -19.86 -5.80
CA LEU A 121 -4.19 -19.29 -4.70
C LEU A 121 -3.64 -17.94 -4.24
N SER A 122 -2.30 -17.82 -4.16
CA SER A 122 -1.64 -16.56 -3.81
C SER A 122 -1.98 -15.46 -4.81
N ASP A 123 -1.91 -15.79 -6.09
CA ASP A 123 -2.27 -14.90 -7.18
C ASP A 123 -3.76 -14.53 -7.17
N ILE A 124 -4.66 -15.49 -6.99
CA ILE A 124 -6.10 -15.24 -6.90
C ILE A 124 -6.42 -14.35 -5.69
N MET A 125 -5.77 -14.59 -4.55
CA MET A 125 -5.87 -13.74 -3.37
C MET A 125 -5.39 -12.32 -3.65
N LEU A 126 -4.26 -12.15 -4.34
CA LEU A 126 -3.77 -10.84 -4.75
C LEU A 126 -4.72 -10.12 -5.73
N GLU A 127 -5.34 -10.86 -6.65
CA GLU A 127 -6.30 -10.31 -7.62
C GLU A 127 -7.65 -9.92 -6.99
N THR A 128 -8.09 -10.66 -5.97
CA THR A 128 -9.37 -10.45 -5.29
C THR A 128 -9.25 -9.50 -4.10
N ALA A 129 -8.07 -9.37 -3.51
CA ALA A 129 -7.83 -8.44 -2.41
C ALA A 129 -7.85 -7.01 -2.92
N SER A 130 -8.78 -6.20 -2.39
CA SER A 130 -8.70 -4.76 -2.57
C SER A 130 -7.36 -4.24 -2.01
N LYS A 131 -6.79 -3.17 -2.57
CA LYS A 131 -5.57 -2.51 -2.03
C LYS A 131 -5.67 -2.29 -0.51
N ARG A 132 -6.88 -2.01 -0.02
CA ARG A 132 -7.20 -1.83 1.40
C ARG A 132 -7.12 -3.15 2.16
N THR A 133 -7.73 -4.23 1.66
CA THR A 133 -7.67 -5.57 2.25
C THR A 133 -6.23 -6.09 2.37
N LEU A 134 -5.38 -5.86 1.37
CA LEU A 134 -3.95 -6.18 1.47
C LEU A 134 -3.28 -5.37 2.58
N LEU A 135 -3.42 -4.04 2.56
CA LEU A 135 -2.82 -3.15 3.56
C LEU A 135 -3.30 -3.43 5.00
N ASP A 136 -4.53 -3.91 5.17
CA ASP A 136 -5.12 -4.21 6.48
C ASP A 136 -4.63 -5.55 7.06
N ASN A 137 -4.20 -6.50 6.22
CA ASN A 137 -3.74 -7.83 6.67
C ASN A 137 -2.21 -7.97 6.76
N LEU A 138 -1.44 -7.14 6.04
CA LEU A 138 0.02 -7.13 6.12
C LEU A 138 0.61 -6.89 7.53
N PRO A 139 0.00 -6.10 8.44
CA PRO A 139 0.54 -5.88 9.79
C PRO A 139 0.69 -7.16 10.62
N ALA A 140 -0.04 -8.24 10.32
CA ALA A 140 0.06 -9.51 11.03
C ALA A 140 1.34 -10.29 10.73
N HIS A 141 2.01 -9.98 9.61
CA HIS A 141 3.10 -10.79 9.06
C HIS A 141 4.34 -9.96 8.67
N ILE A 142 4.20 -8.65 8.50
CA ILE A 142 5.28 -7.76 8.09
C ILE A 142 5.58 -6.76 9.21
N PRO A 143 6.86 -6.58 9.59
CA PRO A 143 7.24 -5.53 10.55
C PRO A 143 6.73 -4.15 10.11
N ASN A 144 6.21 -3.37 11.07
CA ASN A 144 5.60 -2.07 10.80
C ASN A 144 6.49 -1.10 10.01
N CYS A 145 7.82 -1.18 10.15
CA CYS A 145 8.75 -0.32 9.40
C CYS A 145 8.64 -0.53 7.88
N PHE A 146 8.57 -1.77 7.40
CA PHE A 146 8.41 -2.07 5.98
C PHE A 146 7.01 -1.72 5.48
N LEU A 147 6.00 -1.87 6.34
CA LEU A 147 4.64 -1.47 6.02
C LEU A 147 4.52 0.05 5.84
N LEU A 148 5.17 0.83 6.71
CA LEU A 148 5.21 2.28 6.63
C LEU A 148 5.92 2.76 5.35
N GLU A 149 7.03 2.12 4.99
CA GLU A 149 7.74 2.39 3.74
C GLU A 149 6.89 2.06 2.50
N LEU A 150 6.19 0.92 2.50
CA LEU A 150 5.26 0.59 1.42
C LEU A 150 4.13 1.63 1.32
N LYS A 151 3.54 2.01 2.46
CA LYS A 151 2.46 3.01 2.52
C LYS A 151 2.94 4.38 2.04
N SER A 152 4.17 4.79 2.35
CA SER A 152 4.74 6.06 1.89
C SER A 152 4.94 6.05 0.37
N GLN A 153 5.48 4.96 -0.21
CA GLN A 153 5.64 4.84 -1.66
C GLN A 153 4.29 4.85 -2.40
N ILE A 154 3.27 4.17 -1.87
CA ILE A 154 1.91 4.21 -2.43
C ILE A 154 1.33 5.62 -2.34
N PHE A 155 1.54 6.32 -1.22
CA PHE A 155 1.09 7.69 -1.02
C PHE A 155 1.74 8.65 -2.03
N LEU A 156 3.06 8.61 -2.17
CA LEU A 156 3.81 9.41 -3.14
C LEU A 156 3.36 9.13 -4.58
N TYR A 157 3.15 7.86 -4.93
CA TYR A 157 2.59 7.50 -6.23
C TYR A 157 1.21 8.13 -6.45
N ASN A 158 0.31 8.03 -5.48
CA ASN A 158 -1.04 8.61 -5.61
C ASN A 158 -0.98 10.14 -5.77
N LEU A 159 -0.10 10.82 -5.02
CA LEU A 159 0.12 12.27 -5.15
C LEU A 159 0.60 12.65 -6.55
N SER A 160 1.49 11.85 -7.15
CA SER A 160 2.01 12.09 -8.50
C SER A 160 0.94 11.95 -9.59
N THR A 161 -0.09 11.13 -9.34
CA THR A 161 -1.18 10.85 -10.31
C THR A 161 -2.42 11.73 -10.14
N THR A 162 -2.55 12.45 -9.03
CA THR A 162 -3.74 13.25 -8.71
C THR A 162 -3.61 14.68 -9.23
N LYS A 163 -4.70 15.25 -9.78
CA LYS A 163 -4.77 16.67 -10.12
C LYS A 163 -5.12 17.47 -8.86
N ASP A 164 -4.43 18.58 -8.61
CA ASP A 164 -4.58 19.47 -7.43
C ASP A 164 -4.02 18.97 -6.08
N SER A 165 -2.99 18.10 -6.12
CA SER A 165 -2.34 17.52 -4.94
C SER A 165 -1.82 18.55 -3.90
N LYS A 166 -1.43 19.76 -4.32
CA LYS A 166 -0.83 20.77 -3.42
C LYS A 166 -1.84 21.38 -2.42
N MET A 167 -3.04 21.75 -2.87
CA MET A 167 -4.08 22.30 -1.97
C MET A 167 -4.64 21.25 -1.00
N PHE A 168 -4.63 19.98 -1.41
CA PHE A 168 -5.08 18.86 -0.59
C PHE A 168 -4.16 18.58 0.60
N LEU A 169 -2.84 18.77 0.44
CA LEU A 169 -1.86 18.44 1.47
C LEU A 169 -2.00 19.28 2.74
N GLU A 170 -2.23 20.59 2.63
CA GLU A 170 -2.39 21.46 3.81
C GLU A 170 -3.65 21.09 4.61
N GLN A 171 -4.77 20.83 3.93
CA GLN A 171 -6.00 20.40 4.57
C GLN A 171 -5.86 19.02 5.23
N LEU A 172 -5.11 18.13 4.58
CA LEU A 172 -4.80 16.80 5.08
C LEU A 172 -3.90 16.87 6.33
N LEU A 173 -2.94 17.79 6.36
CA LEU A 173 -2.08 18.04 7.52
C LEU A 173 -2.86 18.60 8.71
N ILE A 174 -3.74 19.57 8.49
CA ILE A 174 -4.58 20.17 9.55
C ILE A 174 -5.44 19.11 10.25
N ASN A 175 -5.98 18.16 9.48
CA ASN A 175 -6.84 17.07 9.98
C ASN A 175 -6.07 15.74 10.16
N CYS A 176 -4.75 15.79 10.27
CA CYS A 176 -3.89 14.62 10.31
C CYS A 176 -4.02 13.85 11.63
N ASN A 177 -3.96 12.52 11.56
CA ASN A 177 -3.82 11.62 12.70
C ASN A 177 -2.40 11.02 12.74
N ASN A 178 -2.05 10.34 13.83
CA ASN A 178 -0.69 9.78 14.02
C ASN A 178 -0.27 8.86 12.86
N SER A 179 -1.15 7.96 12.39
CA SER A 179 -0.81 7.02 11.31
C SER A 179 -0.51 7.74 9.99
N LEU A 180 -1.27 8.78 9.67
CA LEU A 180 -1.04 9.55 8.46
C LEU A 180 0.22 10.42 8.58
N MET A 181 0.49 10.94 9.78
CA MET A 181 1.70 11.71 10.05
C MET A 181 2.96 10.88 9.86
N GLU A 182 2.98 9.64 10.37
CA GLU A 182 4.09 8.71 10.14
C GLU A 182 4.31 8.45 8.66
N ILE A 183 3.24 8.23 7.88
CA ILE A 183 3.34 8.05 6.42
C ILE A 183 3.96 9.28 5.77
N LEU A 184 3.55 10.49 6.17
CA LEU A 184 4.06 11.74 5.62
C LEU A 184 5.53 11.98 5.99
N VAL A 185 5.93 11.72 7.24
CA VAL A 185 7.32 11.83 7.68
C VAL A 185 8.20 10.82 6.96
N VAL A 186 7.77 9.57 6.85
CA VAL A 186 8.50 8.53 6.08
C VAL A 186 8.54 8.88 4.59
N SER A 187 7.51 9.55 4.06
CA SER A 187 7.51 10.05 2.67
C SER A 187 8.56 11.14 2.46
N LEU A 188 8.72 12.08 3.41
CA LEU A 188 9.76 13.10 3.35
C LEU A 188 11.17 12.49 3.40
N LEU A 189 11.35 11.44 4.19
CA LEU A 189 12.63 10.74 4.36
C LEU A 189 12.93 9.72 3.25
N SER A 190 12.11 9.67 2.19
CA SER A 190 12.29 8.72 1.10
C SER A 190 13.48 9.10 0.21
N ASP A 191 14.44 8.19 0.05
CA ASP A 191 15.58 8.35 -0.88
C ASP A 191 15.21 8.07 -2.35
N ASN A 192 13.93 7.81 -2.65
CA ASN A 192 13.46 7.52 -4.00
C ASN A 192 13.31 8.79 -4.86
N HIS A 193 14.32 9.07 -5.68
CA HIS A 193 14.37 10.21 -6.60
C HIS A 193 13.21 10.32 -7.60
N LYS A 194 12.46 9.23 -7.81
CA LYS A 194 11.27 9.25 -8.69
C LYS A 194 10.18 10.21 -8.19
N HIS A 195 10.17 10.52 -6.90
CA HIS A 195 9.12 11.28 -6.23
C HIS A 195 9.61 12.61 -5.60
N ASP A 196 10.77 13.12 -6.02
CA ASP A 196 11.36 14.35 -5.47
C ASP A 196 10.40 15.54 -5.49
N LYS A 197 9.61 15.64 -6.56
CA LYS A 197 8.62 16.71 -6.71
C LYS A 197 7.54 16.65 -5.64
N GLU A 198 7.00 15.47 -5.38
CA GLU A 198 5.98 15.24 -4.35
C GLU A 198 6.56 15.45 -2.94
N ILE A 199 7.81 15.06 -2.71
CA ILE A 199 8.54 15.31 -1.45
C ILE A 199 8.66 16.82 -1.19
N VAL A 200 9.03 17.61 -2.21
CA VAL A 200 9.07 19.08 -2.10
C VAL A 200 7.68 19.64 -1.74
N TRP A 201 6.61 19.15 -2.36
CA TRP A 201 5.25 19.61 -2.03
C TRP A 201 4.84 19.28 -0.59
N ILE A 202 5.19 18.10 -0.09
CA ILE A 202 4.94 17.74 1.31
C ILE A 202 5.71 18.69 2.23
N ASN A 203 6.99 18.94 1.95
CA ASN A 203 7.81 19.85 2.77
C ASN A 203 7.25 21.28 2.79
N GLU A 204 6.87 21.83 1.64
CA GLU A 204 6.22 23.14 1.54
C GLU A 204 4.92 23.18 2.36
N ALA A 205 4.09 22.13 2.29
CA ALA A 205 2.85 22.06 3.06
C ALA A 205 3.11 22.00 4.58
N PHE A 206 4.14 21.27 5.02
CA PHE A 206 4.58 21.27 6.43
C PHE A 206 4.95 22.67 6.90
N ILE A 207 5.80 23.37 6.15
CA ILE A 207 6.22 24.75 6.50
C ILE A 207 5.00 25.67 6.59
N ASN A 208 4.11 25.63 5.59
CA ASN A 208 2.92 26.47 5.57
C ASN A 208 2.04 26.23 6.81
N VAL A 209 1.77 24.98 7.16
CA VAL A 209 0.96 24.62 8.34
C VAL A 209 1.65 25.02 9.64
N MET A 210 2.98 24.82 9.76
CA MET A 210 3.74 25.24 10.94
C MET A 210 3.67 26.75 11.17
N LEU A 211 3.69 27.55 10.09
CA LEU A 211 3.66 29.01 10.16
C LEU A 211 2.27 29.59 10.47
N LEU A 212 1.18 28.84 10.28
CA LEU A 212 -0.19 29.33 10.54
C LEU A 212 -0.43 29.68 12.01
N LYS A 213 0.30 29.05 12.95
CA LYS A 213 0.26 29.32 14.40
C LYS A 213 -1.16 29.58 14.94
N ASN A 214 -2.12 28.72 14.59
CA ASN A 214 -3.51 28.81 15.03
C ASN A 214 -4.05 27.48 15.59
N GLN A 215 -5.17 27.52 16.32
CA GLN A 215 -5.70 26.35 17.02
C GLN A 215 -6.14 25.20 16.10
N SER A 216 -6.47 25.47 14.83
CA SER A 216 -6.81 24.39 13.89
C SER A 216 -5.63 23.46 13.61
N CYS A 217 -4.39 23.92 13.83
CA CYS A 217 -3.19 23.11 13.64
C CYS A 217 -2.83 22.25 14.87
N LYS A 218 -3.67 22.20 15.92
CA LYS A 218 -3.38 21.42 17.13
C LYS A 218 -3.18 19.93 16.84
N SER A 219 -4.00 19.34 15.97
CA SER A 219 -3.91 17.91 15.60
C SER A 219 -2.60 17.60 14.87
N PHE A 220 -2.19 18.48 13.96
CA PHE A 220 -0.92 18.41 13.25
C PHE A 220 0.24 18.32 14.24
N TRP A 221 0.37 19.28 15.16
CA TRP A 221 1.49 19.32 16.10
C TRP A 221 1.51 18.11 17.04
N LYS A 222 0.36 17.72 17.58
CA LYS A 222 0.25 16.52 18.42
C LYS A 222 0.65 15.25 17.67
N SER A 223 0.23 15.13 16.40
CA SER A 223 0.58 13.96 15.60
C SER A 223 2.07 13.95 15.24
N LEU A 224 2.64 15.11 14.91
CA LEU A 224 4.06 15.26 14.57
C LEU A 224 4.97 14.89 15.75
N PHE A 225 4.65 15.38 16.94
CA PHE A 225 5.41 15.04 18.15
C PHE A 225 5.19 13.61 18.62
N ASN A 226 4.17 12.90 18.13
CA ASN A 226 3.92 11.49 18.44
C ASN A 226 4.51 10.50 17.42
N VAL A 227 5.18 10.98 16.36
CA VAL A 227 5.88 10.11 15.40
C VAL A 227 6.95 9.31 16.13
N ASP A 228 7.14 8.03 15.73
CA ASP A 228 8.20 7.16 16.26
C ASP A 228 9.57 7.87 16.30
N GLU A 229 10.32 7.60 17.37
CA GLU A 229 11.56 8.30 17.68
C GLU A 229 12.57 8.25 16.53
N LYS A 230 12.73 7.09 15.88
CA LYS A 230 13.68 6.93 14.78
C LYS A 230 13.38 7.91 13.64
N TYR A 231 12.13 7.96 13.19
CA TYR A 231 11.72 8.81 12.07
C TYR A 231 11.68 10.28 12.45
N PHE A 232 11.29 10.61 13.68
CA PHE A 232 11.30 11.98 14.18
C PHE A 232 12.73 12.56 14.21
N ILE A 233 13.69 11.84 14.78
CA ILE A 233 15.08 12.28 14.84
C ILE A 233 15.65 12.45 13.44
N GLN A 234 15.40 11.49 12.54
CA GLN A 234 15.86 11.58 11.16
C GLN A 234 15.24 12.78 10.42
N LEU A 235 13.94 13.06 10.61
CA LEU A 235 13.28 14.24 10.06
C LEU A 235 13.96 15.54 10.54
N CYS A 236 14.22 15.67 11.84
CA CYS A 236 14.86 16.86 12.39
C CYS A 236 16.28 17.08 11.85
N ILE A 237 17.05 16.00 11.64
CA ILE A 237 18.40 16.07 11.08
C ILE A 237 18.36 16.45 9.59
N SER A 238 17.49 15.80 8.81
CA SER A 238 17.41 15.98 7.35
C SER A 238 16.75 17.30 6.94
N TYR A 239 15.85 17.84 7.76
CA TYR A 239 15.08 19.05 7.47
C TYR A 239 15.26 20.10 8.56
N THR A 240 16.44 20.75 8.55
CA THR A 240 16.82 21.76 9.57
C THR A 240 15.82 22.91 9.67
N ASP A 241 15.21 23.34 8.56
CA ASP A 241 14.21 24.41 8.59
C ASP A 241 12.93 24.00 9.33
N LEU A 242 12.46 22.76 9.11
CA LEU A 242 11.36 22.20 9.88
C LEU A 242 11.72 22.10 11.36
N PHE A 243 12.93 21.63 11.66
CA PHE A 243 13.42 21.54 13.04
C PHE A 243 13.41 22.91 13.73
N LYS A 244 13.89 23.98 13.08
CA LYS A 244 13.83 25.34 13.62
C LYS A 244 12.39 25.77 13.96
N CYS A 245 11.44 25.54 13.05
CA CYS A 245 10.03 25.84 13.31
C CYS A 245 9.44 25.04 14.49
N MET A 246 9.87 23.78 14.66
CA MET A 246 9.50 22.97 15.83
C MET A 246 10.06 23.58 17.12
N VAL A 247 11.35 23.94 17.14
CA VAL A 247 12.01 24.53 18.32
C VAL A 247 11.37 25.86 18.72
N GLU A 248 11.07 26.74 17.77
CA GLU A 248 10.34 28.00 18.03
C GLU A 248 8.98 27.72 18.69
N THR A 249 8.26 26.71 18.21
CA THR A 249 6.98 26.31 18.78
C THR A 249 7.13 25.77 20.21
N LEU A 250 8.16 24.98 20.48
CA LEU A 250 8.45 24.50 21.85
C LEU A 250 8.80 25.66 22.79
N ILE A 251 9.53 26.66 22.31
CA ILE A 251 9.83 27.91 23.04
C ILE A 251 8.54 28.65 23.40
N ASP A 252 7.62 28.81 22.45
CA ASP A 252 6.35 29.49 22.67
C ASP A 252 5.51 28.78 23.75
N ILE A 253 5.46 27.44 23.71
CA ILE A 253 4.78 26.62 24.74
C ILE A 253 5.45 26.75 26.11
N ALA A 254 6.79 26.71 26.16
CA ALA A 254 7.51 26.80 27.41
C ALA A 254 7.34 28.17 28.08
N LYS A 255 7.25 29.26 27.29
CA LYS A 255 6.91 30.60 27.79
C LYS A 255 5.51 30.63 28.39
N LEU A 256 4.53 29.96 27.78
CA LEU A 256 3.19 29.83 28.38
C LEU A 256 3.25 29.15 29.75
N LEU A 257 3.94 28.02 29.86
CA LEU A 257 4.05 27.27 31.11
C LEU A 257 4.82 28.03 32.20
N LYS A 258 5.90 28.72 31.84
CA LYS A 258 6.73 29.49 32.78
C LYS A 258 6.01 30.74 33.31
N ASN A 259 5.24 31.41 32.45
CA ASN A 259 4.61 32.69 32.78
C ASN A 259 3.14 32.56 33.20
N ASN A 260 2.59 31.35 33.29
CA ASN A 260 1.18 31.07 33.58
C ASN A 260 0.22 31.91 32.71
N MET A 261 0.53 32.06 31.42
CA MET A 261 -0.29 32.86 30.52
C MET A 261 -1.61 32.13 30.18
N SER A 262 -2.66 32.90 29.92
CA SER A 262 -3.96 32.34 29.52
C SER A 262 -3.82 31.53 28.23
N LEU A 263 -4.37 30.30 28.26
CA LEU A 263 -4.44 29.37 27.13
C LEU A 263 -5.18 29.95 25.91
N GLU A 264 -6.03 30.96 26.10
CA GLU A 264 -6.83 31.59 25.03
C GLU A 264 -5.97 32.28 23.95
N TYR A 265 -4.70 32.58 24.25
CA TYR A 265 -3.78 33.27 23.34
C TYR A 265 -2.82 32.34 22.59
N PHE A 266 -2.90 31.03 22.82
CA PHE A 266 -1.93 30.07 22.26
C PHE A 266 -2.57 29.06 21.30
N TYR A 267 -1.77 28.66 20.32
CA TYR A 267 -2.20 27.79 19.22
C TYR A 267 -1.96 26.30 19.48
N LEU A 268 -1.22 25.97 20.53
CA LEU A 268 -0.94 24.60 20.95
C LEU A 268 -0.86 24.53 22.48
N ASP A 269 -1.60 23.58 23.04
CA ASP A 269 -1.62 23.27 24.46
C ASP A 269 -1.01 21.89 24.67
N LEU A 270 0.17 21.87 25.28
CA LEU A 270 0.91 20.67 25.68
C LEU A 270 1.19 20.74 27.18
N PRO A 271 0.84 19.70 27.96
CA PRO A 271 1.22 19.62 29.35
C PRO A 271 2.74 19.53 29.49
N ARG A 272 3.25 19.93 30.66
CA ARG A 272 4.69 19.93 30.95
C ARG A 272 5.35 18.56 30.75
N SER A 273 4.64 17.47 31.01
CA SER A 273 5.12 16.11 30.76
C SER A 273 5.38 15.85 29.28
N GLU A 274 4.40 16.13 28.42
CA GLU A 274 4.53 15.96 26.96
C GLU A 274 5.65 16.85 26.40
N LEU A 275 5.76 18.10 26.88
CA LEU A 275 6.85 18.99 26.50
C LEU A 275 8.22 18.44 26.89
N SER A 276 8.34 17.92 28.12
CA SER A 276 9.58 17.31 28.62
C SER A 276 9.97 16.08 27.81
N ASP A 277 9.01 15.22 27.46
CA ASP A 277 9.27 14.02 26.66
C ASP A 277 9.78 14.37 25.25
N ILE A 278 9.23 15.41 24.62
CA ILE A 278 9.70 15.89 23.30
C ILE A 278 11.13 16.44 23.42
N ILE A 279 11.40 17.26 24.43
CA ILE A 279 12.74 17.86 24.62
C ILE A 279 13.75 16.76 24.95
N LYS A 280 13.40 15.75 25.75
CA LYS A 280 14.27 14.59 26.04
C LYS A 280 14.70 13.88 24.77
N ARG A 281 13.77 13.62 23.85
CA ARG A 281 14.09 12.99 22.56
C ARG A 281 15.11 13.80 21.77
N ILE A 282 14.96 15.13 21.73
CA ILE A 282 15.91 16.05 21.08
C ILE A 282 17.27 16.01 21.79
N MET A 283 17.28 16.12 23.12
CA MET A 283 18.48 16.21 23.95
C MET A 283 19.27 14.90 24.04
N ASN A 284 18.63 13.75 23.82
CA ASN A 284 19.27 12.44 23.76
C ASN A 284 20.06 12.22 22.46
N ASN A 285 19.89 13.08 21.45
CA ASN A 285 20.66 13.05 20.22
C ASN A 285 21.67 14.21 20.22
N ASP A 286 22.96 13.91 20.15
CA ASP A 286 24.03 14.92 20.28
C ASP A 286 23.94 16.03 19.22
N ILE A 287 23.63 15.68 17.96
CA ILE A 287 23.53 16.64 16.86
C ILE A 287 22.36 17.60 17.08
N LEU A 288 21.19 17.06 17.40
CA LEU A 288 20.00 17.87 17.63
C LEU A 288 20.10 18.69 18.92
N LYS A 289 20.75 18.17 19.96
CA LYS A 289 21.04 18.88 21.21
C LYS A 289 21.88 20.13 20.94
N GLU A 290 22.99 20.01 20.21
CA GLU A 290 23.84 21.16 19.88
C GLU A 290 23.05 22.23 19.11
N GLN A 291 22.27 21.83 18.11
CA GLN A 291 21.45 22.75 17.34
C GLN A 291 20.36 23.42 18.19
N PHE A 292 19.68 22.64 19.03
CA PHE A 292 18.65 23.14 19.94
C PHE A 292 19.22 24.21 20.88
N LEU A 293 20.34 23.91 21.55
CA LEU A 293 20.99 24.84 22.47
C LEU A 293 21.50 26.10 21.75
N SER A 294 21.96 26.00 20.49
CA SER A 294 22.31 27.18 19.68
C SER A 294 21.10 28.09 19.48
N ILE A 295 19.94 27.53 19.10
CA ILE A 295 18.70 28.29 18.89
C ILE A 295 18.22 28.93 20.21
N ILE A 296 18.31 28.23 21.34
CA ILE A 296 17.97 28.77 22.67
C ILE A 296 18.86 29.97 23.02
N ASN A 297 20.17 29.85 22.79
CA ASN A 297 21.13 30.93 23.05
C ASN A 297 20.89 32.15 22.15
N GLU A 298 20.63 31.95 20.86
CA GLU A 298 20.32 33.03 19.92
C GLU A 298 19.06 33.83 20.34
N ASN A 299 18.11 33.18 21.00
CA ASN A 299 16.90 33.80 21.52
C ASN A 299 17.05 34.44 22.93
N ASN A 300 18.27 34.48 23.48
CA ASN A 300 18.57 34.96 24.84
C ASN A 300 17.72 34.28 25.94
N LEU A 301 17.45 32.98 25.77
CA LEU A 301 16.64 32.21 26.72
C LEU A 301 17.52 31.48 27.74
N ASP A 302 16.93 31.22 28.92
CA ASP A 302 17.60 30.56 30.05
C ASP A 302 17.89 29.08 29.75
N VAL A 303 19.14 28.79 29.35
CA VAL A 303 19.62 27.43 29.03
C VAL A 303 19.42 26.47 30.21
N GLY A 304 19.59 26.93 31.46
CA GLY A 304 19.46 26.08 32.64
C GLY A 304 18.03 25.57 32.87
N TYR A 305 17.03 26.37 32.48
CA TYR A 305 15.63 25.93 32.48
C TYR A 305 15.38 24.80 31.47
N TRP A 306 15.96 24.90 30.27
CA TRP A 306 15.80 23.90 29.21
C TRP A 306 16.54 22.60 29.48
N ASP A 307 17.76 22.68 30.02
CA ASP A 307 18.49 21.52 30.52
C ASP A 307 17.70 20.79 31.60
N SER A 308 17.07 21.52 32.53
CA SER A 308 16.27 20.92 33.60
C SER A 308 14.99 20.19 33.12
N ILE A 309 14.47 20.56 31.94
CA ILE A 309 13.31 19.91 31.32
C ILE A 309 13.73 18.73 30.44
N GLY A 310 14.92 18.81 29.84
CA GLY A 310 15.49 17.78 28.98
C GLY A 310 16.24 16.66 29.72
N CYS A 311 16.51 16.80 31.02
CA CYS A 311 17.14 15.76 31.86
C CYS A 311 16.15 14.72 32.42
#